data_AF-A0A2U3N334-F1
#
_entry.id   AF-A0A2U3N334-F1
#
_cell.length_a   1.000
_cell.length_b   1.000
_cell.length_c   1.000
_cell.angle_alpha   90.00
_cell.angle_beta   90.00
_cell.angle_gamma   90.00
#
_symmetry.space_group_name_H-M   'P 1'
#
loop_
_entity.id
_entity.type
_entity.pdbx_description
1 polymer ?
#
loop_
_entity_poly.entity_id
_entity_poly.type
_entity_poly.pdbx_seq_one_letter_code
_entity_poly.pdbx_strand_id
1 'polypeptide(L)'
;MNLFKNDRTQPDQNEFISGYYLGLAQQIVQIRQELNISQTELAAKLCISARTLESWERGVRHPSSSAQALIKLLIKSPQFVLENLS
;
A
#
# COMPACT_ATOMS: atom_id res chain seq x y z
N MET A 1 -45.48 -7.31 -3.69
CA MET A 1 -44.99 -6.73 -4.95
C MET A 1 -44.60 -5.28 -4.67
N ASN A 2 -43.43 -5.04 -4.08
CA ASN A 2 -43.02 -3.69 -3.67
C ASN A 2 -41.93 -3.17 -4.58
N LEU A 3 -42.32 -2.21 -5.42
CA LEU A 3 -41.46 -1.27 -6.10
C LEU A 3 -40.76 -0.41 -5.04
N PHE A 4 -39.51 -0.73 -4.71
CA PHE A 4 -38.60 0.26 -4.16
C PHE A 4 -37.55 0.57 -5.22
N LYS A 5 -37.73 1.71 -5.89
CA LYS A 5 -36.65 2.43 -6.55
C LYS A 5 -35.66 2.84 -5.45
N ASN A 6 -34.70 1.98 -5.17
CA ASN A 6 -33.48 2.35 -4.45
C ASN A 6 -32.45 2.76 -5.50
N ASP A 7 -32.62 3.97 -6.03
CA ASP A 7 -31.59 4.66 -6.81
C ASP A 7 -30.54 5.24 -5.84
N ARG A 8 -29.94 4.34 -5.06
CA ARG A 8 -28.74 4.60 -4.27
C ARG A 8 -27.67 3.73 -4.87
N THR A 9 -26.89 4.27 -5.80
CA THR A 9 -25.59 3.74 -6.16
C THR A 9 -24.71 3.79 -4.92
N GLN A 10 -24.83 2.79 -4.05
CA GLN A 10 -23.77 2.45 -3.12
C GLN A 10 -22.53 2.18 -3.97
N PRO A 11 -21.39 2.81 -3.69
CA PRO A 11 -20.16 2.52 -4.43
C PRO A 11 -19.94 1.01 -4.41
N ASP A 12 -19.58 0.45 -5.55
CA ASP A 12 -19.26 -0.97 -5.66
C ASP A 12 -18.17 -1.27 -4.61
N GLN A 13 -18.31 -2.37 -3.86
CA GLN A 13 -17.30 -2.79 -2.89
C GLN A 13 -15.90 -2.89 -3.55
N ASN A 14 -15.84 -3.18 -4.85
CA ASN A 14 -14.61 -3.16 -5.64
C ASN A 14 -14.00 -1.75 -5.80
N GLU A 15 -14.82 -0.72 -5.88
CA GLU A 15 -14.38 0.68 -5.98
C GLU A 15 -13.73 1.15 -4.67
N PHE A 16 -14.30 0.74 -3.53
CA PHE A 16 -13.73 1.02 -2.21
C PHE A 16 -12.38 0.32 -2.00
N ILE A 17 -12.29 -0.97 -2.38
CA ILE A 17 -11.07 -1.76 -2.25
C ILE A 17 -9.97 -1.23 -3.18
N SER A 18 -10.32 -0.84 -4.40
CA SER A 18 -9.38 -0.22 -5.34
C SER A 18 -8.82 1.11 -4.80
N GLY A 19 -9.67 1.99 -4.26
CA GLY A 19 -9.26 3.26 -3.66
C GLY A 19 -8.32 3.08 -2.46
N TYR A 20 -8.59 2.10 -1.60
CA TYR A 20 -7.71 1.76 -0.48
C TYR A 20 -6.31 1.36 -0.97
N TYR A 21 -6.23 0.49 -1.96
CA TYR A 21 -4.94 0.01 -2.47
C TYR A 21 -4.15 1.08 -3.24
N LEU A 22 -4.84 1.94 -3.99
CA LEU A 22 -4.20 3.09 -4.64
C LEU A 22 -3.62 4.05 -3.60
N GLY A 23 -4.38 4.34 -2.54
CA GLY A 23 -3.90 5.17 -1.43
C GLY A 23 -2.71 4.55 -0.70
N LEU A 24 -2.67 3.23 -0.53
CA LEU A 24 -1.52 2.55 0.05
C LEU A 24 -0.29 2.63 -0.87
N ALA A 25 -0.46 2.44 -2.18
CA ALA A 25 0.63 2.57 -3.16
C ALA A 25 1.29 3.96 -3.10
N GLN A 26 0.47 5.03 -3.04
CA GLN A 26 0.96 6.40 -2.92
C GLN A 26 1.73 6.64 -1.61
N GLN A 27 1.23 6.12 -0.50
CA GLN A 27 1.91 6.26 0.80
C GLN A 27 3.28 5.56 0.81
N ILE A 28 3.42 4.41 0.12
CA ILE A 28 4.72 3.73 -0.02
C ILE A 28 5.72 4.63 -0.78
N VAL A 29 5.27 5.28 -1.87
CA VAL A 29 6.12 6.20 -2.63
C VAL A 29 6.53 7.40 -1.78
N GLN A 30 5.57 8.01 -1.06
CA GLN A 30 5.82 9.17 -0.23
C GLN A 30 6.84 8.87 0.87
N ILE A 31 6.64 7.80 1.65
CA ILE A 31 7.55 7.49 2.73
C ILE A 31 8.95 7.15 2.23
N ARG A 32 9.06 6.47 1.08
CA ARG A 32 10.35 6.16 0.45
C ARG A 32 11.09 7.43 0.04
N GLN A 33 10.38 8.41 -0.53
CA GLN A 33 10.93 9.70 -0.94
C GLN A 33 11.32 10.55 0.26
N GLU A 34 10.50 10.59 1.32
CA GLU A 34 10.81 11.28 2.58
C GLU A 34 12.07 10.72 3.26
N LEU A 35 12.27 9.40 3.16
CA LEU A 35 13.47 8.72 3.63
C LEU A 35 14.69 8.92 2.70
N ASN A 36 14.50 9.51 1.53
CA ASN A 36 15.53 9.72 0.50
C ASN A 36 16.29 8.44 0.11
N ILE A 37 15.57 7.33 -0.02
CA ILE A 37 16.12 6.03 -0.45
C ILE A 37 15.53 5.57 -1.79
N SER A 38 16.29 4.76 -2.52
CA SER A 38 15.86 4.14 -3.77
C SER A 38 14.86 3.00 -3.53
N GLN A 39 14.16 2.59 -4.59
CA GLN A 39 13.30 1.39 -4.54
C GLN A 39 14.08 0.14 -4.15
N THR A 40 15.31 -0.02 -4.64
CA THR A 40 16.16 -1.17 -4.33
C THR A 40 16.52 -1.21 -2.83
N GLU A 41 16.85 -0.07 -2.24
CA GLU A 41 17.18 0.02 -0.80
C GLU A 41 15.98 -0.29 0.08
N LEU A 42 14.81 0.29 -0.21
CA LEU A 42 13.60 -0.02 0.55
C LEU A 42 13.19 -1.49 0.38
N ALA A 43 13.31 -2.04 -0.84
CA ALA A 43 12.99 -3.43 -1.10
C ALA A 43 13.91 -4.38 -0.33
N ALA A 44 15.22 -4.08 -0.27
CA ALA A 44 16.18 -4.84 0.52
C ALA A 44 15.81 -4.84 2.02
N LYS A 45 15.45 -3.67 2.56
CA LYS A 45 15.01 -3.50 3.96
C LYS A 45 13.72 -4.25 4.29
N LEU A 46 12.83 -4.41 3.33
CA LEU A 46 11.59 -5.18 3.47
C LEU A 46 11.74 -6.66 3.08
N CYS A 47 12.96 -7.10 2.75
CA CYS A 47 13.28 -8.45 2.28
C CYS A 47 12.42 -8.90 1.09
N ILE A 48 12.17 -8.00 0.13
CA ILE A 48 11.43 -8.28 -1.11
C ILE A 48 12.27 -7.88 -2.34
N SER A 49 11.86 -8.33 -3.52
CA SER A 49 12.49 -7.88 -4.76
C SER A 49 12.13 -6.42 -5.06
N ALA A 50 13.05 -5.67 -5.67
CA ALA A 50 12.77 -4.31 -6.18
C ALA A 50 11.57 -4.30 -7.14
N ARG A 51 11.42 -5.36 -7.96
CA ARG A 51 10.28 -5.57 -8.85
C ARG A 51 8.94 -5.66 -8.10
N THR A 52 8.93 -6.32 -6.94
CA THR A 52 7.75 -6.43 -6.07
C THR A 52 7.37 -5.05 -5.55
N LEU A 53 8.34 -4.30 -5.00
CA LEU A 53 8.10 -2.94 -4.49
C LEU A 53 7.59 -2.00 -5.60
N GLU A 54 8.23 -2.01 -6.77
CA GLU A 54 7.82 -1.22 -7.93
C GLU A 54 6.38 -1.54 -8.36
N SER A 55 5.99 -2.82 -8.34
CA SER A 55 4.62 -3.22 -8.66
C SER A 55 3.60 -2.74 -7.63
N TRP A 56 4.00 -2.61 -6.36
CA TRP A 56 3.16 -2.04 -5.30
C TRP A 56 3.04 -0.54 -5.42
N GLU A 57 4.14 0.17 -5.63
CA GLU A 57 4.16 1.63 -5.84
C GLU A 57 3.33 2.06 -7.06
N ARG A 58 3.31 1.24 -8.13
CA ARG A 58 2.49 1.49 -9.32
C ARG A 58 1.02 1.06 -9.16
N GLY A 59 0.66 0.41 -8.05
CA GLY A 59 -0.69 -0.11 -7.83
C GLY A 59 -1.08 -1.29 -8.73
N VAL A 60 -0.12 -1.92 -9.44
CA VAL A 60 -0.37 -3.06 -10.33
C VAL A 60 -0.60 -4.35 -9.54
N ARG A 61 0.10 -4.49 -8.43
CA ARG A 61 -0.12 -5.55 -7.44
C ARG A 61 -0.24 -4.91 -6.08
N HIS A 62 -0.86 -5.64 -5.16
CA HIS A 62 -1.04 -5.17 -3.81
C HIS A 62 -0.25 -6.05 -2.84
N PRO A 63 0.30 -5.47 -1.76
CA PRO A 63 0.92 -6.24 -0.70
C PRO A 63 -0.08 -7.20 -0.08
N SER A 64 0.40 -8.38 0.33
CA SER A 64 -0.39 -9.32 1.14
C SER A 64 -0.82 -8.68 2.46
N SER A 65 -1.78 -9.27 3.16
CA SER A 65 -2.24 -8.73 4.45
C SER A 65 -1.11 -8.57 5.48
N SER A 66 -0.14 -9.48 5.51
CA SER A 66 1.05 -9.38 6.37
C SER A 66 1.99 -8.25 5.94
N ALA A 67 2.26 -8.13 4.63
CA ALA A 67 3.06 -7.03 4.10
C ALA A 67 2.39 -5.66 4.32
N GLN A 68 1.06 -5.58 4.22
CA GLN A 68 0.31 -4.37 4.55
C GLN A 68 0.47 -3.96 6.02
N ALA A 69 0.48 -4.92 6.95
CA ALA A 69 0.71 -4.62 8.36
C ALA A 69 2.10 -4.02 8.56
N LEU A 70 3.12 -4.58 7.91
CA LEU A 70 4.49 -4.06 7.94
C LEU A 70 4.59 -2.66 7.32
N ILE A 71 3.96 -2.44 6.16
CA ILE A 71 3.94 -1.14 5.48
C ILE A 71 3.22 -0.09 6.34
N LYS A 72 2.12 -0.44 7.00
CA LYS A 72 1.44 0.47 7.94
C LYS A 72 2.33 0.84 9.12
N LEU A 73 3.15 -0.09 9.61
CA LEU A 73 4.14 0.19 10.65
C LEU A 73 5.26 1.09 10.11
N LEU A 74 5.76 0.82 8.90
CA LEU A 74 6.74 1.65 8.21
C LEU A 74 6.24 3.09 8.06
N ILE A 75 4.98 3.29 7.65
CA ILE A 75 4.37 4.62 7.50
C ILE A 75 4.29 5.35 8.85
N LYS A 76 3.98 4.64 9.94
CA LYS A 76 3.87 5.24 11.27
C LYS A 76 5.22 5.54 11.92
N SER A 77 6.23 4.71 11.67
CA SER A 77 7.53 4.79 12.33
C SER A 77 8.64 4.30 11.38
N PRO A 78 9.00 5.10 10.36
CA PRO A 78 9.90 4.68 9.30
C PRO A 78 11.29 4.29 9.82
N GLN A 79 11.88 5.13 10.67
CA GLN A 79 13.20 4.92 11.27
C GLN A 79 13.25 3.63 12.09
N PHE A 80 12.25 3.40 12.96
CA PHE A 80 12.15 2.19 13.77
C PHE A 80 12.17 0.92 12.89
N VAL A 81 11.37 0.90 11.83
CA VAL A 81 11.31 -0.28 10.94
C VAL A 81 12.64 -0.50 10.21
N LEU A 82 13.26 0.56 9.68
CA LEU A 82 14.52 0.43 8.93
C LEU A 82 15.72 0.02 9.79
N GLU A 83 15.71 0.38 11.07
CA GLU A 83 16.74 0.03 12.05
C GLU A 83 16.59 -1.42 12.56
N ASN A 84 15.35 -1.92 12.68
CA ASN A 84 15.07 -3.23 13.27
C ASN A 84 14.90 -4.37 12.25
N LEU A 85 14.90 -4.06 10.95
CA LEU A 85 14.87 -5.05 9.86
C LEU A 85 16.26 -5.34 9.26
N SER A 86 17.33 -5.16 10.04
CA SER A 86 18.71 -5.46 9.62
C SER A 86 19.03 -6.95 9.59
#